data_AF-A0A3N5N6L6-F1
#
_entry.id   AF-A0A3N5N6L6-F1
#
_cell.length_a   1.000
_cell.length_b   1.000
_cell.length_c   1.000
_cell.angle_alpha   90.00
_cell.angle_beta   90.00
_cell.angle_gamma   90.00
#
_symmetry.space_group_name_H-M   'P 1'
#
loop_
_entity.id
_entity.type
_entity.pdbx_description
1 polymer ?
#
loop_
_entity_poly.entity_id
_entity_poly.type
_entity_poly.pdbx_seq_one_letter_code
_entity_poly.pdbx_strand_id
1 'polypeptide(L)' 'IFILDPPRPGLTSEMTNRILENPADTVVYISCNPATLARDLKRLSEKYVIKTVRQVDFFPNTFHIETITFLQIR' A
#
# COMPACT_ATOMS: atom_id res chain seq x y z
N ILE A 1 -5.02 -10.59 8.16
CA ILE A 1 -3.93 -9.91 7.40
C ILE A 1 -4.43 -9.72 5.97
N PHE A 2 -4.30 -8.51 5.40
CA PHE A 2 -4.52 -8.29 3.98
C PHE A 2 -3.18 -8.10 3.26
N ILE A 3 -3.06 -8.67 2.06
CA ILE A 3 -1.93 -8.47 1.16
C ILE A 3 -2.51 -7.83 -0.11
N LEU A 4 -2.05 -6.64 -0.44
CA LEU A 4 -2.55 -5.83 -1.53
C LEU A 4 -1.43 -5.65 -2.56
N ASP A 5 -1.69 -6.07 -3.79
CA ASP A 5 -0.80 -5.87 -4.94
C ASP A 5 -1.61 -5.31 -6.12
N PRO A 6 -2.03 -4.03 -6.06
CA PRO A 6 -2.86 -3.44 -7.09
C PRO A 6 -2.06 -3.08 -8.35
N PRO A 7 -2.73 -2.92 -9.50
CA PRO A 7 -2.09 -2.41 -10.72
C PRO A 7 -1.59 -0.96 -10.53
N ARG A 8 -0.80 -0.45 -11.50
CA ARG A 8 -0.20 0.91 -11.45
C ARG A 8 -1.11 2.06 -10.98
N PRO A 9 -2.43 2.11 -11.30
CA PRO A 9 -3.34 3.13 -10.78
C PRO A 9 -3.57 3.10 -9.25
N GLY A 10 -3.13 2.05 -8.55
CA GLY A 10 -3.37 1.82 -7.13
C GLY A 10 -4.76 1.24 -6.84
N LEU A 11 -5.18 1.34 -5.58
CA LEU A 11 -6.50 0.92 -5.12
C LEU A 11 -7.59 1.87 -5.63
N THR A 12 -8.76 1.29 -5.90
CA THR A 12 -9.98 2.07 -6.09
C THR A 12 -10.44 2.64 -4.74
N SER A 13 -11.22 3.73 -4.79
CA SER A 13 -11.82 4.30 -3.58
C SER A 13 -12.74 3.29 -2.89
N GLU A 14 -13.49 2.49 -3.67
CA GLU A 14 -14.36 1.44 -3.14
C GLU A 14 -13.58 0.39 -2.34
N MET A 15 -12.47 -0.13 -2.89
CA MET A 15 -11.65 -1.12 -2.19
C MET A 15 -11.04 -0.52 -0.92
N THR A 16 -10.59 0.73 -0.98
CA THR A 16 -10.05 1.43 0.18
C THR A 16 -11.10 1.54 1.29
N ASN A 17 -12.33 1.93 0.95
CA ASN A 17 -13.43 2.03 1.90
C ASN A 17 -13.76 0.67 2.53
N ARG A 18 -13.82 -0.41 1.73
CA ARG A 18 -14.07 -1.77 2.26
C ARG A 18 -13.01 -2.21 3.27
N ILE A 19 -11.73 -1.88 3.02
CA ILE A 19 -10.63 -2.17 3.96
C ILE A 19 -10.79 -1.36 5.26
N LEU A 20 -11.27 -0.12 5.17
CA LEU A 20 -11.52 0.72 6.34
C LEU A 20 -12.77 0.29 7.11
N GLU A 21 -13.82 -0.19 6.44
CA GLU A 21 -15.05 -0.68 7.07
C GLU A 21 -14.81 -1.98 7.85
N ASN A 22 -14.03 -2.90 7.28
CA ASN A 22 -13.66 -4.16 7.92
C ASN A 22 -12.13 -4.29 8.03
N PRO A 23 -11.51 -3.61 9.02
CA PRO A 23 -10.07 -3.54 9.11
C PRO A 23 -9.47 -4.88 9.56
N ALA A 24 -8.33 -5.23 8.97
CA ALA A 24 -7.47 -6.30 9.46
C ALA A 24 -6.37 -5.71 10.36
N ASP A 25 -5.84 -6.47 11.31
CA ASP A 25 -4.76 -5.98 12.18
C ASP A 25 -3.51 -5.53 11.41
N THR A 26 -3.25 -6.16 10.25
CA THR A 26 -2.08 -5.89 9.41
C THR A 26 -2.48 -5.85 7.95
N VAL A 27 -1.96 -4.84 7.24
CA VAL A 27 -2.03 -4.71 5.79
C VAL A 27 -0.62 -4.62 5.23
N VAL A 28 -0.30 -5.50 4.29
CA VAL A 28 0.92 -5.44 3.48
C VAL A 28 0.53 -4.88 2.12
N TYR A 29 1.06 -3.72 1.76
CA TYR A 29 0.79 -3.07 0.47
C TYR A 29 2.06 -3.12 -0.39
N ILE A 30 1.97 -3.79 -1.53
CA ILE A 30 3.01 -3.90 -2.56
C ILE A 30 2.65 -2.95 -3.71
N SER A 31 3.61 -2.16 -4.20
CA SER A 31 3.34 -1.18 -5.25
C SER A 31 4.57 -0.87 -6.10
N CYS A 32 4.37 -0.92 -7.42
CA CYS A 32 5.32 -0.48 -8.43
C CYS A 32 5.25 1.03 -8.74
N ASN A 33 4.38 1.79 -8.06
CA ASN A 33 4.16 3.22 -8.32
C ASN A 33 4.09 4.04 -7.01
N PRO A 34 5.18 4.76 -6.64
CA PRO A 34 5.25 5.53 -5.41
C PRO A 34 4.14 6.61 -5.27
N ALA A 35 3.68 7.19 -6.38
CA ALA A 35 2.69 8.27 -6.35
C ALA A 35 1.29 7.75 -5.95
N THR A 36 0.85 6.65 -6.55
CA THR A 36 -0.45 6.04 -6.21
C THR A 36 -0.40 5.33 -4.86
N LEU A 37 0.75 4.73 -4.50
CA LEU A 37 1.00 4.25 -3.14
C LEU A 37 0.79 5.36 -2.11
N ALA A 38 1.45 6.52 -2.26
CA ALA A 38 1.32 7.63 -1.32
C ALA A 38 -0.14 8.12 -1.16
N ARG A 39 -0.87 8.20 -2.27
CA ARG A 39 -2.31 8.56 -2.27
C ARG A 39 -3.13 7.56 -1.44
N ASP A 40 -2.91 6.27 -1.64
CA ASP A 40 -3.69 5.22 -0.98
C ASP A 40 -3.30 5.07 0.49
N LEU A 41 -2.01 5.19 0.82
CA LEU A 41 -1.53 5.24 2.20
C LEU A 41 -2.13 6.42 2.96
N LYS A 42 -2.29 7.59 2.32
CA LYS A 42 -2.97 8.73 2.93
C LYS A 42 -4.43 8.40 3.30
N ARG A 43 -5.16 7.69 2.43
CA ARG A 43 -6.53 7.25 2.73
C ARG A 43 -6.56 6.19 3.84
N LEU A 44 -5.68 5.18 3.76
CA LEU A 44 -5.58 4.13 4.77
C LEU A 44 -5.12 4.67 6.14
N SER A 45 -4.44 5.82 6.18
CA SER A 45 -3.96 6.45 7.43
C SER A 45 -5.06 6.83 8.43
N GLU A 46 -6.33 6.83 7.99
CA GLU A 46 -7.50 6.99 8.84
C GLU A 46 -7.56 5.94 9.96
N LYS A 47 -7.23 4.67 9.67
CA LYS A 47 -7.23 3.57 10.66
C LYS A 47 -5.87 2.92 10.85
N TYR A 48 -4.94 3.11 9.93
CA TYR A 48 -3.65 2.44 9.95
C TYR A 48 -2.49 3.40 10.20
N VAL A 49 -1.39 2.86 10.71
CA VAL A 49 -0.08 3.52 10.80
C VAL A 49 0.96 2.74 10.01
N ILE A 50 1.87 3.47 9.38
CA ILE A 50 3.01 2.88 8.68
C ILE A 50 4.01 2.40 9.73
N LYS A 51 4.30 1.10 9.72
CA LYS A 51 5.35 0.51 10.57
C LYS A 51 6.67 0.45 9.85
N THR A 52 6.68 0.11 8.56
CA THR A 52 7.91 0.01 7.78
C THR A 52 7.61 0.18 6.30
N VAL A 53 8.58 0.72 5.57
CA VAL A 53 8.61 0.76 4.10
C VAL A 53 9.92 0.12 3.65
N ARG A 54 9.83 -0.78 2.68
CA ARG A 54 10.99 -1.43 2.04
C ARG A 54 10.89 -1.26 0.54
N GLN A 55 11.99 -0.88 -0.09
CA GLN A 55 12.10 -0.80 -1.54
C GLN A 55 12.90 -2.01 -2.03
N VAL A 56 12.46 -2.58 -3.14
CA VAL A 56 13.14 -3.70 -3.79
C VAL A 56 13.29 -3.39 -5.27
N ASP A 57 14.53 -3.47 -5.77
CA ASP A 57 14.82 -3.27 -7.17
C ASP A 57 14.54 -4.55 -7.96
N PHE A 58 13.33 -4.65 -8.50
CA PHE A 58 12.94 -5.74 -9.40
C PHE A 58 13.36 -5.46 -10.85
N PHE A 59 13.70 -4.21 -11.17
CA PHE A 59 13.95 -3.77 -12.54
C PHE A 59 15.24 -2.94 -12.62
N PRO A 60 16.41 -3.58 -12.45
CA PRO A 60 17.69 -2.87 -12.46
C PRO A 60 17.92 -2.10 -13.76
N ASN A 61 18.54 -0.93 -13.64
CA ASN A 61 18.78 0.01 -14.74
C ASN A 61 17.50 0.61 -15.35
N THR A 62 16.39 0.61 -14.62
CA THR A 62 15.17 1.35 -14.99
C THR A 62 14.79 2.35 -13.90
N PHE A 63 13.79 3.18 -14.17
CA PHE A 63 13.24 4.10 -13.16
C PHE A 63 12.18 3.43 -12.25
N HIS A 64 11.83 2.18 -12.51
CA HIS A 64 10.79 1.47 -11.76
C HIS A 64 11.34 0.98 -10.42
N ILE A 65 10.53 1.07 -9.36
CA ILE A 65 10.86 0.56 -8.04
C ILE A 65 9.65 -0.13 -7.43
N GLU A 66 9.86 -1.31 -6.87
CA GLU A 66 8.82 -2.03 -6.13
C GLU A 66 8.91 -1.62 -4.65
N THR A 67 7.78 -1.27 -4.04
CA THR A 67 7.73 -0.82 -2.65
C THR A 67 6.76 -1.67 -1.85
N ILE A 68 7.25 -2.22 -0.74
CA ILE A 68 6.47 -2.99 0.22
C ILE A 68 6.28 -2.13 1.47
N THR A 69 5.03 -1.82 1.81
CA THR A 69 4.65 -1.06 3.00
C THR A 69 3.91 -1.94 3.98
N PHE A 70 4.38 -1.98 5.21
CA PHE A 70 3.73 -2.66 6.32
C PHE A 70 2.91 -1.65 7.11
N LEU A 71 1.60 -1.89 7.18
CA LEU A 71 0.63 -1.10 7.91
C LEU A 71 0.07 -1.93 9.05
N GLN A 72 -0.14 -1.28 10.19
CA GLN A 72 -0.80 -1.88 11.34
C GLN A 72 -1.95 -1.00 11.78
N ILE A 73 -3.03 -1.62 12.24
CA ILE A 73 -4.17 -0.88 12.80
C ILE A 73 -3.70 -0.01 13.98
N ARG A 74 -4.28 1.18 14.11
CA ARG A 74 -4.03 2.11 15.21
C ARG A 74 -4.49 1.58 16.55
#